data_AF-X5Q817-F1
#
_entry.id   AF-X5Q817-F1
#
_cell.length_a   1.000
_cell.length_b   1.000
_cell.length_c   1.000
_cell.angle_alpha   90.00
_cell.angle_beta   90.00
_cell.angle_gamma   90.00
#
_symmetry.space_group_name_H-M   'P 1'
#
loop_
_entity.id
_entity.type
_entity.pdbx_description
1 polymer ?
#
loop_
_entity_poly.entity_id
_entity_poly.type
_entity_poly.pdbx_seq_one_letter_code
_entity_poly.pdbx_strand_id
1 'polypeptide(L)'
;MSATEKRTFSLPAEQAAFIDQLVRSGTYATSSEVIRAGLRALQERDAAVERWLREEVAPTYDRWKADPSQAIPADKSFDSIRAHHAARLKGNV
;
A
#
# COMPACT_ATOMS: atom_id res chain seq x y z
N MET A 1 3.51 32.18 3.07
CA MET A 1 4.74 31.47 3.50
C MET A 1 4.31 30.26 4.29
N SER A 2 4.50 29.04 3.77
CA SER A 2 4.24 27.84 4.56
C SER A 2 5.25 27.82 5.71
N ALA A 3 4.77 27.98 6.94
CA ALA A 3 5.63 27.95 8.11
C ALA A 3 6.14 26.52 8.32
N THR A 4 7.45 26.31 8.23
CA THR A 4 8.07 25.05 8.60
C THR A 4 8.13 24.96 10.12
N GLU A 5 7.58 23.90 10.69
CA GLU A 5 7.64 23.65 12.13
C GLU A 5 8.70 22.60 12.46
N LYS A 6 9.58 22.91 13.42
CA LYS A 6 10.63 21.97 13.86
C LYS A 6 10.06 21.00 14.88
N ARG A 7 10.46 19.73 14.76
CA ARG A 7 10.12 18.64 15.67
C ARG A 7 11.38 17.83 15.96
N THR A 8 11.52 17.38 17.20
CA THR A 8 12.58 16.46 17.62
C THR A 8 11.94 15.12 17.95
N PHE A 9 12.52 14.06 17.42
CA PHE A 9 12.08 12.68 17.65
C PHE A 9 13.30 11.80 17.83
N SER A 10 13.13 10.71 18.58
CA SER A 10 14.17 9.71 18.74
C SER A 10 14.06 8.68 17.62
N LEU A 11 15.20 8.31 17.04
CA LEU A 11 15.29 7.25 16.04
C LEU A 11 16.16 6.10 16.56
N PRO A 12 15.83 4.85 16.24
CA PRO A 12 16.79 3.75 16.31
C PRO A 12 18.04 4.08 15.50
N ALA A 13 19.20 3.61 15.97
CA ALA A 13 20.50 3.90 15.34
C ALA A 13 20.55 3.51 13.85
N GLU A 14 19.90 2.39 13.50
CA GLU A 14 19.79 1.93 12.11
C GLU A 14 19.07 2.93 11.20
N GLN A 15 17.97 3.52 11.67
CA GLN A 15 17.19 4.49 10.89
C GLN A 15 17.94 5.82 10.74
N ALA A 16 18.66 6.25 11.78
CA ALA A 16 19.53 7.42 11.69
C ALA A 16 20.65 7.19 10.65
N ALA A 17 21.33 6.05 10.71
CA ALA A 17 22.38 5.68 9.76
C ALA A 17 21.86 5.61 8.32
N PHE A 18 20.63 5.13 8.11
CA PHE A 18 19.99 5.10 6.80
C PHE A 18 19.74 6.50 6.24
N ILE A 19 19.25 7.44 7.06
CA ILE A 19 19.08 8.85 6.67
C ILE A 19 20.45 9.45 6.28
N ASP A 20 21.48 9.21 7.09
CA ASP A 20 22.82 9.72 6.82
C ASP A 20 23.40 9.15 5.52
N GLN A 21 23.16 7.87 5.22
CA GLN A 21 23.55 7.27 3.95
C GLN A 21 22.85 7.92 2.75
N LEU A 22 21.55 8.20 2.86
CA LEU A 22 20.77 8.85 1.80
C LEU A 22 21.25 10.29 1.54
N VAL A 23 21.65 11.01 2.57
CA VAL A 23 22.24 12.35 2.42
C VAL A 23 23.66 12.27 1.86
N ARG A 24 24.51 11.39 2.41
CA ARG A 24 25.90 11.22 1.97
C ARG A 24 26.02 10.75 0.52
N SER A 25 25.06 9.94 0.05
CA SER A 25 25.01 9.52 -1.36
C SER A 25 24.56 10.64 -2.31
N GLY A 26 24.07 11.76 -1.79
CA GLY A 26 23.50 12.86 -2.58
C GLY A 26 22.09 12.58 -3.11
N THR A 27 21.45 11.48 -2.68
CA THR A 27 20.06 11.19 -3.05
C THR A 27 19.11 12.26 -2.51
N TYR A 28 19.42 12.80 -1.33
CA TYR A 28 18.73 13.93 -0.72
C TYR A 28 19.75 14.96 -0.21
N ALA A 29 19.43 16.24 -0.26
CA ALA A 29 20.34 17.29 0.19
C ALA A 29 20.39 17.39 1.72
N THR A 30 19.30 17.03 2.41
CA THR A 30 19.20 17.14 3.87
C THR A 30 18.35 16.03 4.49
N SER A 31 18.57 15.75 5.79
CA SER A 31 17.73 14.84 6.57
C SER A 31 16.26 15.27 6.57
N SER A 32 15.97 16.58 6.56
CA SER A 32 14.60 17.08 6.49
C SER A 32 13.90 16.73 5.17
N GLU A 33 14.64 16.64 4.06
CA GLU A 33 14.07 16.18 2.78
C GLU A 33 13.75 14.68 2.80
N VAL A 34 14.63 13.86 3.38
CA VAL A 34 14.39 12.43 3.57
C VAL A 34 13.09 12.22 4.34
N ILE A 35 12.91 12.94 5.45
CA ILE A 35 11.71 12.83 6.28
C ILE A 35 10.46 13.32 5.54
N ARG A 36 10.52 14.43 4.81
CA ARG A 36 9.38 14.88 3.98
C ARG A 36 9.05 13.89 2.87
N ALA A 37 10.04 13.26 2.26
CA ALA A 37 9.81 12.22 1.25
C ALA A 37 9.13 10.99 1.87
N GLY A 38 9.61 10.53 3.03
CA GLY A 38 8.99 9.43 3.77
C GLY A 38 7.54 9.72 4.17
N LEU A 39 7.25 10.94 4.65
CA LEU A 39 5.89 11.34 5.01
C LEU A 39 4.96 11.39 3.80
N ARG A 40 5.43 11.90 2.65
CA ARG A 40 4.64 11.88 1.41
C ARG A 40 4.33 10.46 0.95
N ALA A 41 5.32 9.57 0.98
CA ALA A 41 5.12 8.16 0.62
C ALA A 41 4.09 7.48 1.54
N LEU A 42 4.10 7.78 2.84
CA LEU A 42 3.09 7.30 3.78
C LEU A 42 1.69 7.84 3.43
N GLN A 43 1.57 9.13 3.21
CA GLN A 43 0.30 9.77 2.83
C GLN A 43 -0.26 9.23 1.51
N GLU A 44 0.59 9.04 0.50
CA GLU A 44 0.20 8.49 -0.80
C GLU A 44 -0.30 7.05 -0.67
N ARG A 45 0.40 6.23 0.12
CA ARG A 45 -0.04 4.85 0.42
C ARG A 45 -1.41 4.84 1.09
N ASP A 46 -1.60 5.66 2.13
CA ASP A 46 -2.85 5.70 2.87
C ASP A 46 -4.00 6.22 1.99
N ALA A 47 -3.75 7.27 1.19
CA ALA A 47 -4.73 7.81 0.27
C ALA A 47 -5.13 6.82 -0.84
N ALA A 48 -4.18 5.99 -1.30
CA ALA A 48 -4.47 4.94 -2.28
C ALA A 48 -5.39 3.86 -1.70
N VAL A 49 -5.15 3.42 -0.46
CA VAL A 49 -6.02 2.45 0.24
C VAL A 49 -7.40 3.05 0.48
N GLU A 50 -7.48 4.26 1.01
CA GLU A 50 -8.76 4.92 1.28
C GLU A 50 -9.60 5.11 0.00
N ARG A 51 -8.94 5.51 -1.10
CA ARG A 51 -9.60 5.64 -2.40
C ARG A 51 -10.16 4.30 -2.86
N TRP A 52 -9.36 3.23 -2.81
CA TRP A 52 -9.81 1.89 -3.19
C TRP A 52 -10.99 1.41 -2.35
N LEU A 53 -10.96 1.63 -1.03
CA LEU A 53 -12.07 1.28 -0.15
C LEU A 53 -13.36 2.02 -0.53
N ARG A 54 -13.26 3.33 -0.80
CA ARG A 54 -14.40 4.18 -1.12
C ARG A 54 -14.96 3.96 -2.51
N GLU A 55 -14.11 3.77 -3.49
CA GLU A 55 -14.50 3.75 -4.91
C GLU A 55 -14.78 2.33 -5.42
N GLU A 56 -14.19 1.30 -4.83
CA GLU A 56 -14.37 -0.08 -5.29
C GLU A 56 -15.08 -0.95 -4.25
N VAL A 57 -14.61 -0.96 -3.01
CA VAL A 57 -15.11 -1.90 -1.99
C VAL A 57 -16.52 -1.55 -1.56
N ALA A 58 -16.77 -0.30 -1.13
CA ALA A 58 -18.10 0.12 -0.68
C ALA A 58 -19.18 -0.05 -1.78
N PRO A 59 -18.97 0.39 -3.04
CA PRO A 59 -19.96 0.19 -4.10
C PRO A 59 -20.17 -1.28 -4.45
N THR A 60 -19.13 -2.12 -4.37
CA THR A 60 -19.26 -3.57 -4.59
C THR A 60 -20.10 -4.22 -3.49
N TYR A 61 -19.87 -3.84 -2.24
CA TYR A 61 -20.69 -4.29 -1.11
C TYR A 61 -22.15 -3.84 -1.26
N ASP A 62 -22.39 -2.58 -1.61
CA ASP A 62 -23.75 -2.05 -1.76
C ASP A 62 -24.50 -2.77 -2.90
N ARG A 63 -23.84 -3.05 -4.02
CA ARG A 63 -24.42 -3.85 -5.12
C ARG A 63 -24.76 -5.27 -4.68
N TRP A 64 -23.84 -5.94 -3.99
CA TRP A 64 -24.09 -7.29 -3.46
C TRP A 64 -25.24 -7.30 -2.44
N LYS A 65 -25.30 -6.30 -1.56
CA LYS A 65 -26.37 -6.17 -0.57
C LYS A 65 -27.73 -5.93 -1.23
N ALA A 66 -27.77 -5.17 -2.32
CA ALA A 66 -28.98 -4.92 -3.10
C ALA A 66 -29.43 -6.14 -3.91
N ASP A 67 -28.49 -6.92 -4.45
CA ASP A 67 -28.76 -8.15 -5.21
C ASP A 67 -27.79 -9.28 -4.82
N PRO A 68 -28.13 -10.06 -3.77
CA PRO A 68 -27.29 -11.15 -3.30
C PRO A 68 -27.13 -12.30 -4.31
N SER A 69 -27.99 -12.38 -5.33
CA SER A 69 -27.92 -13.44 -6.35
C SER A 69 -26.67 -13.34 -7.23
N GLN A 70 -26.02 -12.18 -7.26
CA GLN A 70 -24.75 -11.94 -7.95
C GLN A 70 -23.54 -12.56 -7.24
N ALA A 71 -23.72 -13.06 -6.01
CA ALA A 71 -22.63 -13.70 -5.27
C ALA A 71 -22.25 -15.05 -5.88
N ILE A 72 -20.95 -15.34 -5.90
CA ILE A 72 -20.44 -16.66 -6.25
C ILE A 72 -20.34 -17.48 -4.95
N PRO A 73 -20.93 -18.69 -4.89
CA PRO A 73 -20.71 -19.61 -3.78
C PRO A 73 -19.21 -19.86 -3.52
N ALA A 74 -18.85 -19.96 -2.23
CA ALA A 74 -17.45 -20.05 -1.83
C ALA A 74 -16.77 -21.31 -2.37
N ASP A 75 -17.46 -22.45 -2.36
CA ASP A 75 -17.02 -23.72 -2.95
C ASP A 75 -16.65 -23.56 -4.43
N LYS A 76 -17.54 -22.96 -5.24
CA LYS A 76 -17.28 -22.68 -6.65
C LYS A 76 -16.08 -21.76 -6.87
N SER A 77 -15.92 -20.77 -6.00
CA SER A 77 -14.77 -19.84 -6.07
C SER A 77 -13.45 -20.56 -5.79
N PHE A 78 -13.40 -21.39 -4.75
CA PHE A 78 -12.21 -22.16 -4.40
C PHE A 78 -11.88 -23.23 -5.45
N ASP A 79 -12.88 -23.88 -6.03
CA ASP A 79 -12.68 -24.85 -7.10
C ASP A 79 -12.06 -24.21 -8.34
N SER A 80 -12.53 -23.01 -8.72
CA SER A 80 -11.93 -22.22 -9.80
C SER A 80 -10.47 -21.86 -9.53
N ILE A 81 -10.15 -21.39 -8.31
CA ILE A 81 -8.78 -21.07 -7.91
C ILE A 81 -7.87 -22.30 -7.98
N ARG A 82 -8.32 -23.45 -7.47
CA ARG A 82 -7.55 -24.70 -7.51
C ARG A 82 -7.32 -25.18 -8.94
N ALA A 83 -8.35 -25.11 -9.79
CA ALA A 83 -8.24 -25.48 -11.20
C ALA A 83 -7.22 -24.59 -11.93
N HIS A 84 -7.27 -23.27 -11.72
CA HIS A 84 -6.29 -22.33 -12.26
C HIS A 84 -4.87 -22.64 -11.77
N HIS A 85 -4.70 -22.92 -10.47
CA HIS A 85 -3.40 -23.29 -9.91
C HIS A 85 -2.84 -24.59 -10.52
N ALA A 86 -3.68 -25.62 -10.67
CA ALA A 86 -3.29 -26.88 -11.28
C ALA A 86 -2.92 -26.72 -12.76
N ALA A 87 -3.63 -25.87 -13.52
CA ALA A 87 -3.30 -25.56 -14.90
C ALA A 87 -1.94 -24.85 -15.01
N ARG A 88 -1.67 -23.87 -14.13
CA ARG A 88 -0.37 -23.18 -14.08
C ARG A 88 0.80 -24.11 -13.78
N LEU A 89 0.60 -25.09 -12.89
CA LEU A 89 1.63 -26.09 -12.59
C LEU A 89 1.91 -27.02 -13.77
N LYS A 90 0.89 -27.36 -14.56
CA LYS A 90 1.04 -28.20 -15.77
C LYS A 90 1.69 -27.47 -16.94
N GLY A 91 1.51 -26.14 -17.05
CA GLY A 91 2.12 -25.31 -18.11
C GLY A 91 3.56 -24.84 -17.81
N ASN A 92 4.09 -25.14 -16.63
CA ASN A 92 5.47 -24.89 -16.23
C ASN A 92 6.36 -26.15 -16.37
N VAL A 93 5.92 -27.14 -17.16
CA VAL A 93 6.66 -28.36 -17.54
C VAL A 93 6.93 -28.33 -19.03
#